data_AF-A0A316JYF6-F1
#
_entry.id   AF-A0A316JYF6-F1
#
_cell.length_a   1.000
_cell.length_b   1.000
_cell.length_c   1.000
_cell.angle_alpha   90.00
_cell.angle_beta   90.00
_cell.angle_gamma   90.00
#
_symmetry.space_group_name_H-M   'P 1'
#
loop_
_entity.id
_entity.type
_entity.pdbx_description
1 polymer ?
#
loop_
_entity_poly.entity_id
_entity_poly.type
_entity_poly.pdbx_seq_one_letter_code
_entity_poly.pdbx_strand_id
1 'polypeptide(L)'
;MQPGLYSVGDDTTVYGTTRFNEDGTYVDYGENEEVVGGGTWRTAEDELCFDPEGYGDEEQERCWTNERAGEDGSFRTTRDDGSQSYVVTPIAEETDSSSETIAAE
;
A
#
# COMPACT_ATOMS: atom_id res chain seq x y z
N MET A 1 -2.64 -8.03 1.07
CA MET A 1 -2.96 -6.63 0.72
C MET A 1 -4.31 -6.60 0.03
N GLN A 2 -5.12 -5.56 0.24
CA GLN A 2 -6.37 -5.36 -0.49
C GLN A 2 -6.25 -4.12 -1.38
N PRO A 3 -7.04 -4.01 -2.45
CA PRO A 3 -7.18 -2.76 -3.20
C PRO A 3 -7.63 -1.62 -2.30
N GLY A 4 -7.14 -0.41 -2.56
CA GLY A 4 -7.43 0.79 -1.78
C GLY A 4 -6.26 1.78 -1.77
N LEU A 5 -6.44 2.89 -1.04
CA LEU A 5 -5.41 3.91 -0.85
C LEU A 5 -4.68 3.72 0.49
N TYR A 6 -3.36 3.85 0.46
CA TYR A 6 -2.51 3.65 1.63
C TYR A 6 -1.47 4.77 1.71
N SER A 7 -1.21 5.28 2.91
CA SER A 7 -0.04 6.13 3.15
C SER A 7 1.18 5.28 3.44
N VAL A 8 2.32 5.65 2.87
CA VAL A 8 3.62 5.02 3.11
C VAL A 8 4.53 6.04 3.76
N GLY A 9 5.14 5.66 4.88
CA GLY A 9 5.97 6.56 5.67
C GLY A 9 6.79 5.84 6.73
N ASP A 10 7.19 6.60 7.74
CA ASP A 10 7.66 6.10 9.01
C ASP A 10 6.66 6.43 10.12
N ASP A 11 7.03 6.20 11.37
CA ASP A 11 6.16 6.44 12.54
C ASP A 11 5.79 7.92 12.73
N THR A 12 6.55 8.83 12.09
CA THR A 12 6.44 10.28 12.30
C THR A 12 6.06 11.06 11.04
N THR A 13 6.40 10.54 9.86
CA THR A 13 6.32 11.28 8.60
C THR A 13 5.77 10.38 7.49
N VAL A 14 4.80 10.89 6.74
CA VAL A 14 4.30 10.26 5.51
C VAL A 14 5.15 10.76 4.35
N TYR A 15 5.70 9.85 3.54
CA TYR A 15 6.51 10.17 2.37
C TYR A 15 5.67 10.25 1.09
N GLY A 16 4.58 9.51 1.03
CA GLY A 16 3.72 9.43 -0.14
C GLY A 16 2.52 8.53 0.10
N THR A 17 1.75 8.33 -0.95
CA THR A 17 0.62 7.40 -0.93
C THR A 17 0.69 6.43 -2.10
N THR A 18 0.19 5.23 -1.91
CA THR A 18 0.12 4.20 -2.93
C THR A 18 -1.33 3.76 -3.06
N ARG A 19 -1.84 3.77 -4.30
CA ARG A 19 -3.16 3.24 -4.64
C ARG A 19 -2.99 1.87 -5.26
N PHE A 20 -3.58 0.85 -4.63
CA PHE A 20 -3.69 -0.50 -5.19
C PHE A 20 -5.04 -0.64 -5.90
N ASN A 21 -5.01 -0.94 -7.18
CA ASN A 21 -6.21 -1.14 -7.99
C ASN A 21 -6.67 -2.62 -7.95
N GLU A 22 -7.96 -2.84 -8.20
CA GLU A 22 -8.55 -4.19 -8.25
C GLU A 22 -8.01 -5.06 -9.39
N ASP A 23 -7.47 -4.45 -10.45
CA ASP A 23 -6.89 -5.18 -11.58
C ASP A 23 -5.48 -5.71 -11.31
N GLY A 24 -4.89 -5.41 -10.15
CA GLY A 24 -3.53 -5.83 -9.79
C GLY A 24 -2.44 -4.84 -10.18
N THR A 25 -2.81 -3.63 -10.62
CA THR A 25 -1.88 -2.50 -10.77
C THR A 25 -1.84 -1.61 -9.54
N TYR A 26 -0.76 -0.85 -9.38
CA TYR A 26 -0.63 0.17 -8.36
C TYR A 26 -0.09 1.47 -8.94
N VAL A 27 -0.39 2.58 -8.26
CA VAL A 27 0.11 3.91 -8.60
C VAL A 27 0.68 4.54 -7.33
N ASP A 28 1.92 5.03 -7.41
CA ASP A 28 2.57 5.78 -6.34
C ASP A 28 2.42 7.28 -6.58
N TYR A 29 2.06 7.97 -5.50
CA TYR A 29 1.95 9.42 -5.44
C TYR A 29 2.98 9.98 -4.46
N GLY A 30 3.68 11.03 -4.89
CA GLY A 30 4.59 11.78 -4.03
C GLY A 30 3.85 12.66 -3.01
N GLU A 31 4.61 13.47 -2.27
CA GLU A 31 4.07 14.37 -1.23
C GLU A 31 3.03 15.38 -1.74
N ASN A 32 3.05 15.74 -3.04
CA ASN A 32 2.11 16.68 -3.66
C ASN A 32 0.97 15.98 -4.46
N GLU A 33 0.70 14.70 -4.18
CA GLU A 33 -0.32 13.92 -4.91
C GLU A 33 -0.03 13.77 -6.42
N GLU A 34 1.20 14.06 -6.84
CA GLU A 34 1.67 13.85 -8.20
C GLU A 34 2.06 12.38 -8.40
N VAL A 35 1.72 11.82 -9.56
CA VAL A 35 2.11 10.45 -9.90
C VAL A 35 3.62 10.40 -10.11
N VAL A 36 4.31 9.64 -9.27
CA VAL A 36 5.76 9.46 -9.30
C VAL A 36 6.19 8.08 -9.80
N GLY A 37 5.26 7.13 -9.84
CA GLY A 37 5.53 5.77 -10.30
C GLY A 37 4.28 4.90 -10.35
N GLY A 38 4.46 3.66 -10.80
CA GLY A 38 3.40 2.66 -10.86
C GLY A 38 3.88 1.36 -11.48
N GLY A 39 3.03 0.35 -11.42
CA GLY A 39 3.27 -0.95 -12.04
C GLY A 39 2.28 -2.00 -11.57
N THR A 40 2.73 -3.24 -11.48
CA THR A 40 1.89 -4.34 -10.99
C THR A 40 2.32 -4.79 -9.60
N TRP A 41 1.35 -5.27 -8.81
CA TRP A 41 1.61 -5.80 -7.48
C TRP A 41 0.99 -7.18 -7.35
N ARG A 42 1.62 -8.00 -6.52
CA ARG A 42 1.10 -9.33 -6.18
C ARG A 42 1.42 -9.66 -4.74
N THR A 43 0.50 -10.37 -4.10
CA THR A 43 0.73 -10.97 -2.78
C THR A 43 1.15 -12.42 -2.96
N ALA A 44 2.30 -12.78 -2.42
CA ALA A 44 2.77 -14.15 -2.35
C ALA A 44 2.96 -14.53 -0.88
N GLU A 45 2.10 -15.41 -0.36
CA GLU A 45 2.11 -15.80 1.06
C GLU A 45 1.97 -14.57 1.99
N ASP A 46 3.03 -14.21 2.72
CA ASP A 46 3.09 -13.04 3.61
C ASP A 46 3.87 -11.85 3.00
N GLU A 47 4.26 -11.98 1.74
CA GLU A 47 5.03 -10.97 1.00
C GLU A 47 4.16 -10.20 -0.01
N LEU A 48 4.52 -8.94 -0.20
CA LEU A 48 3.99 -8.05 -1.21
C LEU A 48 5.10 -7.71 -2.20
N CYS A 49 4.99 -8.22 -3.42
CA CYS A 49 5.95 -7.97 -4.49
C CYS A 49 5.40 -6.92 -5.44
N PHE A 50 6.24 -5.92 -5.73
CA PHE A 50 5.96 -4.85 -6.68
C PHE A 50 6.87 -5.04 -7.89
N ASP A 51 6.27 -4.98 -9.07
CA ASP A 51 6.92 -4.99 -10.37
C ASP A 51 6.62 -3.63 -11.04
N PRO A 52 7.46 -2.61 -10.77
CA PRO A 52 7.33 -1.29 -11.39
C PRO A 52 7.52 -1.36 -12.92
N GLU A 53 6.79 -0.51 -13.65
CA GLU A 53 6.98 -0.40 -15.10
C GLU A 53 8.23 0.42 -15.45
N GLY A 54 9.11 -0.12 -16.30
CA GLY A 54 10.27 0.60 -16.80
C GLY A 54 11.44 -0.30 -17.21
N TYR A 55 12.62 0.30 -17.38
CA TYR A 55 13.88 -0.37 -17.70
C TYR A 55 15.03 0.23 -16.90
N GLY A 56 15.41 -0.43 -15.80
CA GLY A 56 16.52 -0.02 -14.95
C GLY A 56 16.61 -0.85 -13.67
N ASP A 57 17.72 -0.73 -12.94
CA ASP A 57 17.95 -1.46 -11.69
C ASP A 57 16.91 -1.12 -10.60
N GLU A 58 16.30 0.05 -10.69
CA GLU A 58 15.23 0.53 -9.79
C GLU A 58 13.85 0.00 -10.19
N GLU A 59 13.71 -0.47 -11.43
CA GLU A 59 12.49 -1.04 -12.00
C GLU A 59 12.42 -2.58 -11.94
N GLN A 60 13.27 -3.19 -11.11
CA GLN A 60 13.26 -4.64 -10.87
C GLN A 60 12.18 -5.03 -9.84
N GLU A 61 11.57 -6.20 -10.02
CA GLU A 61 10.63 -6.77 -9.04
C GLU A 61 11.26 -6.78 -7.64
N ARG A 62 10.49 -6.28 -6.67
CA ARG A 62 10.94 -6.13 -5.28
C ARG A 62 9.85 -6.58 -4.31
N CYS A 63 10.18 -7.56 -3.49
CA CYS A 63 9.29 -8.12 -2.49
C CYS A 63 9.53 -7.50 -1.11
N TRP A 64 8.42 -7.37 -0.38
CA TRP A 64 8.35 -6.79 0.94
C TRP A 64 7.61 -7.73 1.89
N THR A 65 8.22 -8.02 3.02
CA THR A 65 7.62 -8.83 4.09
C THR A 65 6.78 -7.93 4.97
N ASN A 66 5.48 -8.23 5.05
CA ASN A 66 4.54 -7.46 5.86
C ASN A 66 4.39 -8.09 7.24
N GLU A 67 4.54 -7.27 8.28
CA GLU A 67 4.19 -7.68 9.63
C GLU A 67 2.67 -7.73 9.80
N ARG A 68 2.22 -8.35 10.90
CA ARG A 68 0.80 -8.40 11.24
C ARG A 68 0.27 -6.99 11.45
N ALA A 69 -0.82 -6.65 10.77
CA ALA A 69 -1.52 -5.38 10.96
C ALA A 69 -2.08 -5.22 12.38
N GLY A 70 -1.98 -3.98 12.88
CA GLY A 70 -2.59 -3.54 14.13
C GLY A 70 -4.10 -3.34 14.00
N GLU A 71 -4.73 -2.86 15.08
CA GLU A 71 -6.18 -2.63 15.15
C GLU A 71 -6.66 -1.60 14.12
N ASP A 72 -5.83 -0.61 13.80
CA ASP A 72 -6.09 0.44 12.81
C ASP A 72 -5.83 -0.03 11.36
N GLY A 73 -5.44 -1.30 11.18
CA GLY A 73 -5.06 -1.85 9.87
C GLY A 73 -3.67 -1.44 9.38
N SER A 74 -2.95 -0.59 10.12
CA SER A 74 -1.56 -0.24 9.84
C SER A 74 -0.61 -1.39 10.13
N PHE A 75 0.43 -1.53 9.32
CA PHE A 75 1.46 -2.56 9.49
C PHE A 75 2.82 -2.03 9.04
N ARG A 76 3.87 -2.65 9.54
CA ARG A 76 5.23 -2.39 9.07
C ARG A 76 5.58 -3.36 7.96
N THR A 77 6.20 -2.82 6.91
CA THR A 77 6.67 -3.58 5.76
C THR A 77 8.17 -3.42 5.63
N THR A 78 8.89 -4.51 5.38
CA THR A 78 10.35 -4.51 5.27
C THR A 78 10.75 -5.17 3.96
N ARG A 79 11.66 -4.53 3.21
CA ARG A 79 12.16 -5.09 1.95
C ARG A 79 12.83 -6.44 2.24
N ASP A 80 12.76 -7.38 1.30
CA ASP A 80 13.37 -8.72 1.44
C ASP A 80 14.86 -8.68 1.85
N ASP A 81 15.65 -7.74 1.28
CA ASP A 81 17.06 -7.55 1.64
C ASP A 81 17.28 -6.86 3.02
N GLY A 82 16.20 -6.44 3.70
CA GLY A 82 16.23 -5.79 5.01
C GLY A 82 16.78 -4.36 5.02
N SER A 83 17.20 -3.83 3.86
CA SER A 83 17.82 -2.52 3.75
C SER A 83 16.84 -1.34 3.88
N GLN A 84 15.53 -1.57 3.80
CA GLN A 84 14.49 -0.54 3.95
C GLN A 84 13.26 -1.08 4.68
N SER A 85 12.65 -0.24 5.51
CA SER A 85 11.41 -0.55 6.23
C SER A 85 10.50 0.67 6.33
N TYR A 86 9.20 0.48 6.13
CA TYR A 86 8.19 1.54 6.18
C TYR A 86 6.99 1.12 7.01
N VAL A 87 6.22 2.10 7.45
CA VAL A 87 4.88 1.93 8.01
C VAL A 87 3.88 2.23 6.90
N VAL A 88 2.96 1.30 6.70
CA VAL A 88 1.86 1.41 5.75
C VAL A 88 0.57 1.51 6.54
N THR A 89 -0.21 2.55 6.27
CA THR A 89 -1.50 2.78 6.94
C THR A 89 -2.59 2.88 5.89
N PRO A 90 -3.67 2.07 5.99
CA PRO A 90 -4.82 2.24 5.12
C PRO A 90 -5.41 3.63 5.33
N ILE A 91 -5.53 4.38 4.24
CA ILE A 91 -6.35 5.57 4.24
C ILE A 91 -7.75 5.07 3.94
N ALA A 92 -8.69 5.32 4.85
CA ALA A 92 -10.09 5.14 4.52
C ALA A 92 -10.40 6.06 3.33
N GLU A 93 -10.34 5.52 2.11
CA GLU A 93 -11.12 6.07 1.02
C GLU A 93 -12.55 6.05 1.56
N GLU A 94 -13.25 7.19 1.49
CA GLU A 94 -14.62 7.33 1.98
C GLU A 94 -15.57 6.42 1.17
N THR A 95 -15.40 5.11 1.31
CA THR A 95 -16.49 4.17 1.21
C THR A 95 -17.26 4.43 2.47
N ASP A 96 -18.17 5.39 2.36
CA ASP A 96 -19.41 5.43 3.10
C ASP A 96 -19.71 4.02 3.59
N SER A 97 -19.54 3.83 4.89
CA SER A 97 -19.89 2.61 5.60
C SER A 97 -21.43 2.50 5.58
N SER A 98 -22.00 2.35 4.39
CA SER A 98 -23.33 1.83 4.16
C SER A 98 -23.24 0.31 4.22
N SER A 99 -22.90 -0.22 5.39
CA SER A 99 -23.30 -1.58 5.72
C SER A 99 -23.67 -1.65 7.20
N GLU A 100 -24.94 -2.02 7.40
CA GLU A 100 -25.67 -2.32 8.63
C GLU A 100 -26.21 -1.13 9.46
N THR A 101 -27.45 -1.11 9.95
CA THR A 101 -28.72 -1.87 9.81
C THR A 101 -29.69 -1.22 10.84
N ILE A 102 -31.02 -1.35 10.67
CA ILE A 102 -32.15 -1.18 11.65
C ILE A 102 -32.34 0.19 12.35
N ALA A 103 -33.54 0.72 12.65
CA ALA A 103 -34.94 0.27 12.61
C ALA A 103 -35.87 1.51 12.70
N ALA A 104 -37.17 1.26 12.45
CA ALA A 104 -38.41 1.92 12.92
C ALA A 104 -38.27 3.23 13.75
N GLU A 105 -39.15 4.22 13.61
CA GLU A 105 -40.61 4.17 13.84
C GLU A 105 -41.37 5.27 13.07
#